data_AF-A0A2A2H7T5-F1
#
_entry.id   AF-A0A2A2H7T5-F1
#
_cell.length_a   1.000
_cell.length_b   1.000
_cell.length_c   1.000
_cell.angle_alpha   90.00
_cell.angle_beta   90.00
_cell.angle_gamma   90.00
#
_symmetry.space_group_name_H-M   'P 1'
#
loop_
_entity.id
_entity.type
_entity.pdbx_description
1 polymer ?
#
loop_
_entity_poly.entity_id
_entity_poly.type
_entity_poly.pdbx_seq_one_letter_code
_entity_poly.pdbx_strand_id
1 'polypeptide(L)'
;METEISNFLSNLEFGDIQEFEQMSVFPVFADLEGSVDYITLKEAMADGLLIISEVDEGGSVPELKVTNCAEVPVLLLDGEELVGAKQNRIINTSILLKELSDITIPVSCVEEGRWSYESESFTDSDNIASYNVRNKKSASVKRSVENYGCYSSDQGGSLE
;
A
#
# COMPACT_ATOMS: atom_id res chain seq x y z
N MET A 1 19.16 -18.85 6.85
CA MET A 1 17.82 -18.25 6.74
C MET A 1 16.92 -18.75 7.86
N GLU A 2 16.75 -20.07 8.05
CA GLU A 2 15.92 -20.63 9.13
C GLU A 2 16.42 -20.28 10.55
N THR A 3 17.74 -20.29 10.78
CA THR A 3 18.36 -19.89 12.06
C THR A 3 18.17 -18.40 12.38
N GLU A 4 18.27 -17.52 11.38
CA GLU A 4 18.08 -16.07 11.56
C GLU A 4 16.63 -15.76 11.95
N ILE A 5 15.66 -16.39 11.27
CA ILE A 5 14.24 -16.24 11.60
C ILE A 5 13.96 -16.77 13.01
N SER A 6 14.51 -17.93 13.38
CA SER A 6 14.32 -18.50 14.73
C SER A 6 14.95 -17.62 15.81
N ASN A 7 16.13 -17.05 15.57
CA ASN A 7 16.80 -16.15 16.50
C ASN A 7 16.00 -14.86 16.67
N PHE A 8 15.53 -14.26 15.56
CA PHE A 8 14.67 -13.09 15.58
C PHE A 8 13.40 -13.33 16.41
N LEU A 9 12.66 -14.41 16.12
CA LEU A 9 11.43 -14.76 16.85
C LEU A 9 11.67 -15.02 18.34
N SER A 10 12.86 -15.54 18.70
CA SER A 10 13.22 -15.80 20.10
C SER A 10 13.57 -14.53 20.88
N ASN A 11 13.93 -13.45 20.18
CA ASN A 11 14.27 -12.15 20.76
C ASN A 11 13.07 -11.17 20.76
N LEU A 12 11.87 -11.63 20.37
CA LEU A 12 10.66 -10.82 20.49
C LEU A 12 10.25 -10.71 21.95
N GLU A 13 10.01 -9.49 22.40
CA GLU A 13 9.48 -9.19 23.73
C GLU A 13 8.04 -8.71 23.62
N PHE A 14 7.15 -9.25 24.43
CA PHE A 14 5.77 -8.79 24.48
C PHE A 14 5.61 -7.77 25.61
N GLY A 15 5.02 -6.63 25.29
CA GLY A 15 4.61 -5.65 26.28
C GLY A 15 3.37 -6.08 27.06
N ASP A 16 3.04 -5.29 28.07
CA ASP A 16 1.77 -5.44 28.76
C ASP A 16 0.60 -5.21 27.80
N ILE A 17 -0.44 -6.02 27.93
CA ILE A 17 -1.67 -5.93 27.14
C ILE A 17 -2.30 -4.56 27.41
N GLN A 18 -2.64 -3.84 26.34
CA GLN A 18 -3.41 -2.60 26.43
C GLN A 18 -4.85 -2.88 26.03
N GLU A 19 -5.80 -2.63 26.93
CA GLU A 19 -7.22 -2.88 26.70
C GLU A 19 -8.01 -1.58 26.68
N PHE A 20 -8.87 -1.43 25.67
CA PHE A 20 -9.84 -0.36 25.58
C PHE A 20 -11.15 -0.89 25.00
N GLU A 21 -12.23 -0.81 25.79
CA GLU A 21 -13.55 -1.38 25.46
C GLU A 21 -13.48 -2.85 25.01
N GLN A 22 -13.73 -3.12 23.73
CA GLN A 22 -13.74 -4.46 23.14
C GLN A 22 -12.47 -4.74 22.31
N MET A 23 -11.41 -3.95 22.52
CA MET A 23 -10.14 -4.05 21.82
C MET A 23 -9.01 -4.30 22.81
N SER A 24 -8.22 -5.36 22.56
CA SER A 24 -6.98 -5.64 23.28
C SER A 24 -5.82 -5.60 22.29
N VAL A 25 -4.75 -4.88 22.64
CA VAL A 25 -3.54 -4.74 21.85
C VAL A 25 -2.40 -5.42 22.60
N PHE A 26 -1.65 -6.27 21.92
CA PHE A 26 -0.44 -6.92 22.42
C PHE A 26 0.77 -6.25 21.76
N PRO A 27 1.48 -5.35 22.45
CA PRO A 27 2.68 -4.75 21.90
C PRO A 27 3.75 -5.83 21.70
N VAL A 28 4.38 -5.83 20.52
CA VAL A 28 5.50 -6.72 20.21
C VAL A 28 6.71 -5.84 19.95
N PHE A 29 7.76 -6.04 20.71
CA PHE A 29 9.03 -5.35 20.61
C PHE A 29 10.09 -6.31 20.08
N ALA A 30 11.07 -5.76 19.38
CA ALA A 30 12.24 -6.48 18.90
C ALA A 30 13.41 -5.51 18.94
N ASP A 31 14.56 -5.97 19.44
CA ASP A 31 15.80 -5.23 19.29
C ASP A 31 16.34 -5.47 17.87
N LEU A 32 16.07 -4.52 16.97
CA LEU A 32 16.42 -4.61 15.56
C LEU A 32 17.76 -3.90 15.32
N GLU A 33 18.83 -4.66 15.12
CA GLU A 33 20.07 -4.11 14.56
C GLU A 33 19.88 -3.86 13.04
N GLY A 34 20.00 -2.60 12.62
CA GLY A 34 19.94 -2.21 11.21
C GLY A 34 18.54 -1.88 10.71
N SER A 35 17.92 -0.83 11.27
CA SER A 35 16.69 -0.27 10.71
C SER A 35 16.91 0.21 9.27
N VAL A 36 15.96 -0.08 8.39
CA VAL A 36 15.86 0.61 7.11
C VAL A 36 15.20 1.95 7.40
N ASP A 37 15.91 3.04 7.18
CA ASP A 37 15.30 4.36 7.23
C ASP A 37 14.37 4.51 6.02
N TYR A 38 13.09 4.77 6.27
CA TYR A 38 12.09 5.04 5.25
C TYR A 38 11.07 6.05 5.79
N ILE A 39 10.33 6.67 4.88
CA ILE A 39 9.16 7.48 5.20
C ILE A 39 7.90 6.82 4.62
N THR A 40 6.75 7.10 5.18
CA THR A 40 5.46 6.57 4.71
C THR A 40 4.96 7.31 3.47
N LEU A 41 4.00 6.72 2.76
CA LEU A 41 3.28 7.36 1.67
C LEU A 41 2.77 8.75 2.07
N LYS A 42 2.07 8.83 3.21
CA LYS A 42 1.50 10.08 3.72
C LYS A 42 2.55 11.16 3.96
N GLU A 43 3.64 10.82 4.65
CA GLU A 43 4.74 11.75 4.93
C GLU A 43 5.37 12.24 3.62
N ALA A 44 5.68 11.32 2.70
CA ALA A 44 6.31 11.65 1.43
C ALA A 44 5.42 12.52 0.53
N MET A 45 4.10 12.29 0.53
CA MET A 45 3.15 13.12 -0.21
C MET A 45 2.98 14.51 0.42
N ALA A 46 2.92 14.59 1.76
CA ALA A 46 2.81 15.85 2.49
C ALA A 46 4.01 16.77 2.23
N ASP A 47 5.21 16.20 2.12
CA ASP A 47 6.45 16.92 1.83
C ASP A 47 6.67 17.16 0.31
N GLY A 48 5.76 16.68 -0.56
CA GLY A 48 5.88 16.79 -2.01
C GLY A 48 7.05 15.98 -2.61
N LEU A 49 7.53 14.96 -1.87
CA LEU A 49 8.63 14.07 -2.26
C LEU A 49 8.14 12.82 -3.00
N LEU A 50 6.83 12.55 -3.00
CA LEU A 50 6.22 11.46 -3.74
C LEU A 50 5.18 12.00 -4.72
N ILE A 51 5.36 11.70 -5.99
CA ILE A 51 4.43 12.10 -7.06
C ILE A 51 3.78 10.85 -7.63
N ILE A 52 2.45 10.85 -7.68
CA ILE A 52 1.66 9.75 -8.23
C ILE A 52 0.78 10.28 -9.36
N SER A 53 0.89 9.65 -10.54
CA SER A 53 0.14 10.02 -11.73
C SER A 53 -0.40 8.80 -12.48
N GLU A 54 -1.37 9.03 -13.37
CA GLU A 54 -1.78 8.05 -14.35
C GLU A 54 -0.60 7.72 -15.30
N VAL A 55 -0.55 6.49 -15.83
CA VAL A 55 0.49 6.07 -16.79
C VAL A 55 0.27 6.70 -18.17
N ASP A 56 -0.98 6.98 -18.53
CA ASP A 56 -1.36 7.62 -19.79
C ASP A 56 -2.60 8.54 -19.67
N GLU A 57 -2.83 9.35 -20.70
CA GLU A 57 -4.02 10.20 -20.81
C GLU A 57 -5.33 9.40 -20.89
N GLY A 58 -5.26 8.10 -21.20
CA GLY A 58 -6.39 7.17 -21.22
C GLY A 58 -6.88 6.80 -19.82
N GLY A 59 -5.99 6.81 -18.82
CA GLY A 59 -6.24 6.24 -17.50
C GLY A 59 -6.31 4.72 -17.61
N SER A 60 -5.17 4.10 -17.97
CA SER A 60 -5.07 2.65 -18.04
C SER A 60 -5.12 2.02 -16.65
N VAL A 61 -6.31 1.56 -16.24
CA VAL A 61 -6.43 0.54 -15.19
C VAL A 61 -5.72 -0.72 -15.71
N PRO A 62 -4.81 -1.35 -14.94
CA PRO A 62 -4.72 -1.32 -13.48
C PRO A 62 -3.44 -0.69 -12.90
N GLU A 63 -2.86 0.33 -13.53
CA GLU A 63 -1.50 0.78 -13.21
C GLU A 63 -1.40 2.29 -12.92
N LEU A 64 -0.59 2.66 -11.92
CA LEU A 64 -0.19 4.06 -11.67
C LEU A 64 1.32 4.21 -11.76
N LYS A 65 1.78 5.37 -12.23
CA LYS A 65 3.19 5.75 -12.16
C LYS A 65 3.46 6.45 -10.82
N VAL A 66 4.49 5.99 -10.12
CA VAL A 66 4.95 6.56 -8.84
C VAL A 66 6.40 6.96 -8.96
N THR A 67 6.68 8.20 -8.57
CA THR A 67 8.01 8.81 -8.56
C THR A 67 8.38 9.19 -7.14
N ASN A 68 9.40 8.54 -6.59
CA ASN A 68 10.01 8.89 -5.31
C ASN A 68 11.18 9.85 -5.54
N CYS A 69 11.02 11.11 -5.14
CA CYS A 69 12.05 12.14 -5.16
C CYS A 69 12.81 12.27 -3.83
N ALA A 70 12.46 11.50 -2.80
CA ALA A 70 13.18 11.50 -1.53
C ALA A 70 14.55 10.80 -1.67
N GLU A 71 15.50 11.21 -0.82
CA GLU A 71 16.81 10.55 -0.65
C GLU A 71 16.71 9.30 0.27
N VAL A 72 15.51 8.92 0.67
CA VAL A 72 15.19 7.72 1.46
C VAL A 72 14.09 6.91 0.77
N PRO A 73 14.02 5.59 1.02
CA PRO A 73 12.90 4.77 0.59
C PRO A 73 11.54 5.28 1.09
N VAL A 74 10.50 5.06 0.30
CA VAL A 74 9.11 5.36 0.67
C VAL A 74 8.31 4.06 0.78
N LEU A 75 7.67 3.83 1.92
CA LEU A 75 6.82 2.67 2.16
C LEU A 75 5.37 2.98 1.77
N LEU A 76 4.88 2.25 0.77
CA LEU A 76 3.50 2.20 0.34
C LEU A 76 2.89 0.91 0.92
N LEU A 77 1.76 0.98 1.61
CA LEU A 77 1.14 -0.16 2.26
C LEU A 77 -0.06 -0.69 1.47
N ASP A 78 -0.24 -2.02 1.52
CA ASP A 78 -1.42 -2.67 0.97
C ASP A 78 -2.72 -2.12 1.58
N GLY A 79 -3.59 -1.58 0.73
CA GLY A 79 -4.89 -1.07 1.14
C GLY A 79 -4.95 0.44 1.41
N GLU A 80 -3.84 1.17 1.29
CA GLU A 80 -3.87 2.64 1.29
C GLU A 80 -4.68 3.17 0.11
N GLU A 81 -5.52 4.17 0.38
CA GLU A 81 -6.37 4.82 -0.61
C GLU A 81 -5.73 6.11 -1.12
N LEU A 82 -5.62 6.19 -2.44
CA LEU A 82 -5.21 7.35 -3.19
C LEU A 82 -6.46 8.01 -3.78
N VAL A 83 -6.70 9.27 -3.41
CA VAL A 83 -7.86 10.06 -3.82
C VAL A 83 -7.45 11.11 -4.84
N GLY A 84 -8.36 11.43 -5.77
CA GLY A 84 -8.11 12.43 -6.81
C GLY A 84 -7.90 11.83 -8.19
N ALA A 85 -7.25 12.60 -9.08
CA ALA A 85 -7.15 12.30 -10.50
C ALA A 85 -8.52 12.05 -11.18
N LYS A 86 -8.66 10.91 -11.88
CA LYS A 86 -9.91 10.50 -12.55
C LYS A 86 -10.84 9.69 -11.65
N GLN A 87 -10.29 8.93 -10.70
CA GLN A 87 -10.98 7.98 -9.82
C GLN A 87 -10.07 7.61 -8.66
N ASN A 88 -10.65 7.32 -7.49
CA ASN A 88 -9.88 6.81 -6.35
C ASN A 88 -9.28 5.42 -6.63
N ARG A 89 -8.12 5.14 -6.02
CA ARG A 89 -7.35 3.91 -6.19
C ARG A 89 -6.93 3.34 -4.85
N ILE A 90 -6.85 2.02 -4.76
CA ILE A 90 -6.28 1.29 -3.62
C ILE A 90 -5.02 0.58 -4.09
N ILE A 91 -3.92 0.73 -3.34
CA ILE A 91 -2.64 0.07 -3.63
C ILE A 91 -2.75 -1.43 -3.43
N ASN A 92 -2.29 -2.26 -4.40
CA ASN A 92 -2.53 -3.72 -4.39
C ASN A 92 -1.64 -4.56 -3.49
N THR A 93 -0.48 -4.04 -3.12
CA THR A 93 0.51 -4.75 -2.32
C THR A 93 1.38 -3.73 -1.63
N SER A 94 1.94 -4.10 -0.48
CA SER A 94 2.96 -3.24 0.15
C SER A 94 4.21 -3.21 -0.72
N ILE A 95 4.75 -2.01 -0.95
CA ILE A 95 5.91 -1.75 -1.79
C ILE A 95 6.83 -0.81 -1.02
N LEU A 96 8.08 -1.23 -0.84
CA LEU A 96 9.14 -0.32 -0.41
C LEU A 96 9.81 0.26 -1.66
N LEU A 97 9.45 1.49 -2.00
CA LEU A 97 9.96 2.19 -3.16
C LEU A 97 11.34 2.77 -2.86
N LYS A 98 12.34 2.42 -3.66
CA LYS A 98 13.70 2.92 -3.52
C LYS A 98 13.75 4.45 -3.59
N GLU A 99 14.71 5.07 -2.90
CA GLU A 99 15.06 6.49 -3.06
C GLU A 99 15.35 6.85 -4.52
N LEU A 100 14.98 8.07 -4.93
CA LEU A 100 15.26 8.63 -6.26
C LEU A 100 14.90 7.66 -7.41
N SER A 101 13.68 7.11 -7.39
CA SER A 101 13.26 6.08 -8.33
C SER A 101 11.84 6.27 -8.86
N ASP A 102 11.60 5.68 -10.03
CA ASP A 102 10.31 5.68 -10.72
C ASP A 102 9.88 4.24 -10.97
N ILE A 103 8.66 3.88 -10.57
CA ILE A 103 8.07 2.58 -10.87
C ILE A 103 6.60 2.71 -11.29
N THR A 104 6.10 1.68 -11.95
CA THR A 104 4.67 1.49 -12.17
C THR A 104 4.16 0.51 -11.11
N ILE A 105 3.10 0.89 -10.38
CA ILE A 105 2.49 0.05 -9.34
C ILE A 105 1.11 -0.45 -9.77
N PRO A 106 0.75 -1.68 -9.40
CA PRO A 106 -0.60 -2.19 -9.61
C PRO A 106 -1.57 -1.63 -8.55
N VAL A 107 -2.75 -1.22 -9.01
CA VAL A 107 -3.82 -0.65 -8.16
C VAL A 107 -5.19 -1.26 -8.46
N SER A 108 -6.12 -1.04 -7.55
CA SER A 108 -7.54 -1.33 -7.72
C SER A 108 -8.41 -0.09 -7.66
N CYS A 109 -9.44 -0.04 -8.51
CA CYS A 109 -10.44 1.02 -8.48
C CYS A 109 -11.37 0.81 -7.29
N VAL A 110 -11.75 1.89 -6.62
CA VAL A 110 -12.63 1.83 -5.45
C VAL A 110 -14.11 1.85 -5.85
N GLU A 111 -14.46 2.38 -7.03
CA GLU A 111 -15.87 2.55 -7.46
C GLU A 111 -16.05 2.38 -8.99
N GLU A 112 -17.11 1.67 -9.41
CA GLU A 112 -17.60 1.74 -10.79
C GLU A 112 -18.37 3.05 -11.02
N GLY A 113 -18.07 3.77 -12.10
CA GLY A 113 -19.05 4.69 -12.72
C GLY A 113 -18.87 6.20 -12.54
N ARG A 114 -17.77 6.70 -11.95
CA ARG A 114 -17.46 8.15 -11.95
C ARG A 114 -16.21 8.45 -12.75
N TRP A 115 -16.38 8.81 -14.02
CA TRP A 115 -15.32 9.39 -14.84
C TRP A 115 -15.47 10.91 -14.79
N SER A 116 -15.04 11.53 -13.70
CA SER A 116 -14.94 12.98 -13.60
C SER A 116 -13.50 13.34 -13.25
N TYR A 117 -12.85 14.07 -14.14
CA TYR A 117 -11.49 14.57 -13.97
C TYR A 117 -11.50 15.66 -12.90
N GLU A 118 -11.06 15.37 -11.68
CA GLU A 118 -10.97 16.38 -10.62
C GLU A 118 -9.57 17.01 -10.52
N SER A 119 -8.50 16.30 -10.92
CA SER A 119 -7.12 16.80 -10.94
C SER A 119 -6.18 15.96 -11.83
N GLU A 120 -4.93 16.42 -12.04
CA GLU A 120 -3.87 15.66 -12.74
C GLU A 120 -3.09 14.69 -11.81
N SER A 121 -3.24 14.82 -10.49
CA SER A 121 -2.42 14.14 -9.48
C SER A 121 -3.27 13.52 -8.36
N PHE A 122 -2.76 12.45 -7.73
CA PHE A 122 -3.39 11.85 -6.54
C PHE A 122 -2.94 12.53 -5.24
N THR A 123 -3.76 12.43 -4.21
CA THR A 123 -3.52 12.82 -2.82
C THR A 123 -3.86 11.65 -1.88
N ASP A 124 -3.14 11.50 -0.77
CA ASP A 124 -3.54 10.56 0.29
C ASP A 124 -4.89 10.97 0.91
N SER A 125 -5.73 10.00 1.26
CA SER A 125 -7.06 10.24 1.84
C SER A 125 -7.14 10.15 3.36
N ASP A 126 -6.03 9.82 4.02
CA ASP A 126 -5.97 9.34 5.40
C ASP A 126 -6.73 8.03 5.67
N ASN A 127 -7.35 7.41 4.66
CA ASN A 127 -8.14 6.19 4.84
C ASN A 127 -7.40 4.94 4.34
N ILE A 128 -7.63 3.84 5.06
CA ILE A 128 -7.29 2.49 4.63
C ILE A 128 -8.58 1.77 4.26
N ALA A 129 -8.56 1.04 3.15
CA ALA A 129 -9.69 0.26 2.69
C ALA A 129 -10.23 -0.69 3.79
N SER A 130 -11.55 -0.84 3.85
CA SER A 130 -12.21 -1.68 4.85
C SER A 130 -11.75 -3.13 4.79
N TYR A 131 -11.88 -3.87 5.90
CA TYR A 131 -11.46 -5.27 6.00
C TYR A 131 -12.04 -6.15 4.88
N ASN A 132 -13.32 -5.97 4.54
CA ASN A 132 -13.98 -6.77 3.50
C ASN A 132 -13.38 -6.50 2.11
N VAL A 133 -13.10 -5.23 1.79
CA VAL A 133 -12.46 -4.84 0.53
C VAL A 133 -11.05 -5.40 0.46
N ARG A 134 -10.25 -5.23 1.53
CA ARG A 134 -8.89 -5.78 1.60
C ARG A 134 -8.89 -7.30 1.46
N ASN A 135 -9.75 -8.02 2.17
CA ASN A 135 -9.78 -9.49 2.10
C ASN A 135 -10.13 -10.01 0.70
N LYS A 136 -11.14 -9.43 0.03
CA LYS A 136 -11.51 -9.79 -1.35
C LYS A 136 -10.35 -9.52 -2.32
N LYS A 137 -9.74 -8.33 -2.18
CA LYS A 137 -8.60 -7.90 -2.99
C LYS A 137 -7.36 -8.76 -2.79
N SER A 138 -6.93 -8.99 -1.55
CA SER A 138 -5.76 -9.84 -1.24
C SER A 138 -5.97 -11.27 -1.72
N ALA A 139 -7.19 -11.83 -1.64
CA ALA A 139 -7.50 -13.14 -2.20
C ALA A 139 -7.37 -13.18 -3.74
N SER A 140 -7.81 -12.11 -4.41
CA SER A 140 -7.71 -11.94 -5.87
C SER A 140 -6.26 -11.76 -6.32
N VAL A 141 -5.50 -10.88 -5.67
CA VAL A 141 -4.06 -10.66 -5.91
C VAL A 141 -3.27 -11.94 -5.67
N LYS A 142 -3.53 -12.66 -4.57
CA LYS A 142 -2.87 -13.94 -4.27
C LYS A 142 -3.07 -14.95 -5.40
N ARG A 143 -4.31 -15.08 -5.90
CA ARG A 143 -4.62 -15.94 -7.04
C ARG A 143 -3.88 -15.52 -8.31
N SER A 144 -3.72 -14.21 -8.52
CA SER A 144 -2.98 -13.68 -9.67
C SER A 144 -1.48 -13.98 -9.58
N VAL A 145 -0.87 -13.80 -8.41
CA VAL A 145 0.53 -14.14 -8.16
C VAL A 145 0.77 -15.64 -8.35
N GLU A 146 -0.12 -16.50 -7.83
CA GLU A 146 -0.02 -17.97 -7.96
C GLU A 146 -0.12 -18.45 -9.41
N ASN A 147 -0.97 -17.84 -10.23
CA ASN A 147 -1.24 -18.30 -11.59
C ASN A 147 -0.40 -17.59 -12.67
N TYR A 148 -0.05 -16.32 -12.45
CA TYR A 148 0.51 -15.44 -13.48
C TYR A 148 1.75 -14.65 -13.00
N GLY A 149 2.10 -14.72 -11.71
CA GLY A 149 3.26 -14.00 -11.17
C GLY A 149 3.09 -12.48 -11.11
N CYS A 150 1.86 -11.96 -11.23
CA CYS A 150 1.57 -10.53 -11.19
C CYS A 150 0.62 -10.17 -10.05
N TYR A 151 0.73 -8.95 -9.52
CA TYR A 151 -0.07 -8.46 -8.39
C TYR A 151 -1.35 -7.76 -8.84
N SER A 152 -1.97 -8.27 -9.91
CA SER A 152 -3.23 -7.77 -10.45
C SER A 152 -4.41 -8.32 -9.66
N SER A 153 -5.47 -7.53 -9.49
CA SER A 153 -6.75 -7.99 -8.96
C SER A 153 -7.78 -8.09 -10.10
N ASP A 154 -8.53 -9.19 -10.13
CA ASP A 154 -9.74 -9.34 -10.94
C ASP A 154 -10.86 -8.46 -10.37
N GLN A 155 -11.04 -7.30 -10.99
CA GLN A 155 -11.99 -6.26 -10.56
C GLN A 155 -13.34 -6.34 -11.26
N GLY A 156 -13.62 -7.44 -11.98
CA GLY A 156 -14.91 -7.67 -12.64
C GLY A 156 -16.05 -8.14 -11.71
N GLY A 157 -15.78 -8.33 -10.42
CA GLY A 157 -16.77 -8.68 -9.41
C GLY A 157 -16.97 -7.51 -8.44
N SER A 158 -18.16 -6.91 -8.46
CA SER A 158 -18.54 -5.74 -7.67
C SER A 158 -18.04 -5.79 -6.23
N LEU A 159 -17.33 -4.74 -5.83
CA LEU A 159 -16.97 -4.45 -4.44
C LEU A 159 -18.20 -3.92 -3.69
N GLU A 160 -19.24 -4.75 -3.55
CA GLU A 160 -20.34 -4.52 -2.59
C GLU A 160 -20.12 -5.31 -1.28
#